data_AF-S4Y8Y6-F1
#
_entry.id   AF-S4Y8Y6-F1
#
_cell.length_a   1.000
_cell.length_b   1.000
_cell.length_c   1.000
_cell.angle_alpha   90.00
_cell.angle_beta   90.00
_cell.angle_gamma   90.00
#
_symmetry.space_group_name_H-M   'P 1'
#
loop_
_entity.id
_entity.type
_entity.pdbx_description
1 polymer ?
#
loop_
_entity_poly.entity_id
_entity_poly.type
_entity_poly.pdbx_seq_one_letter_code
_entity_poly.pdbx_strand_id
1 'polypeptide(L)'
;MTSARRGGNGDPTGAAQLCVDTINQHRATLGLPPLARWTEAESCSDEESESDGNTGQAHGAFGACDERAQNECPGWNGPPESMIVPCLQAMWDEGPGEDFNKHGHYINMSSTAYTKVACGFHTFPDGSVWAVQNFR
;
A
#
# COMPACT_ATOMS: atom_id res chain seq x y z
N MET A 1 -5.58 -37.62 -10.55
CA MET A 1 -6.37 -36.37 -10.72
C MET A 1 -7.28 -36.23 -9.52
N THR A 2 -6.83 -35.52 -8.49
CA THR A 2 -7.67 -35.15 -7.35
C THR A 2 -7.58 -33.64 -7.23
N SER A 3 -8.68 -33.00 -7.64
CA SER A 3 -8.91 -31.57 -7.61
C SER A 3 -8.95 -31.09 -6.17
N ALA A 4 -7.99 -30.25 -5.79
CA ALA A 4 -8.10 -29.41 -4.60
C ALA A 4 -8.69 -28.07 -5.05
N ARG A 5 -9.99 -27.90 -4.81
CA ARG A 5 -10.62 -26.57 -4.78
C ARG A 5 -10.02 -25.85 -3.57
N ARG A 6 -9.14 -24.87 -3.79
CA ARG A 6 -8.68 -23.96 -2.73
C ARG A 6 -9.67 -22.82 -2.65
N GLY A 7 -10.32 -22.69 -1.49
CA GLY A 7 -11.27 -21.62 -1.21
C GLY A 7 -10.59 -20.25 -1.32
N GLY A 8 -11.23 -19.36 -2.07
CA GLY A 8 -10.89 -17.94 -2.08
C GLY A 8 -11.50 -17.26 -0.87
N ASN A 9 -10.64 -16.91 0.08
CA ASN A 9 -10.78 -15.76 0.97
C ASN A 9 -9.41 -15.08 0.91
N GLY A 10 -9.40 -13.79 0.54
CA GLY A 10 -8.19 -13.02 0.23
C GLY A 10 -7.12 -13.18 1.31
N ASP A 11 -5.95 -13.62 0.89
CA ASP A 11 -4.80 -13.83 1.76
C ASP A 11 -4.06 -12.49 1.85
N PRO A 12 -3.93 -11.87 3.03
CA PRO A 12 -3.20 -10.60 3.19
C PRO A 12 -1.81 -10.63 2.56
N THR A 13 -1.17 -11.81 2.55
CA THR A 13 0.14 -11.99 1.91
C THR A 13 0.11 -11.80 0.40
N GLY A 14 -1.02 -12.09 -0.25
CA GLY A 14 -1.28 -11.89 -1.67
C GLY A 14 -1.58 -10.44 -2.02
N ALA A 15 -2.37 -9.75 -1.21
CA ALA A 15 -2.65 -8.32 -1.38
C ALA A 15 -1.40 -7.46 -1.19
N ALA A 16 -0.58 -7.76 -0.18
CA ALA A 16 0.69 -7.10 0.04
C ALA A 16 1.67 -7.33 -1.12
N GLN A 17 1.74 -8.55 -1.67
CA GLN A 17 2.54 -8.78 -2.87
C GLN A 17 2.03 -7.96 -4.07
N LEU A 18 0.72 -7.97 -4.31
CA LEU A 18 0.10 -7.22 -5.40
C LEU A 18 0.37 -5.71 -5.27
N CYS A 19 0.33 -5.17 -4.05
CA CYS A 19 0.69 -3.79 -3.75
C CYS A 19 2.13 -3.47 -4.18
N VAL A 20 3.10 -4.25 -3.70
CA VAL A 20 4.52 -4.07 -4.04
C VAL A 20 4.75 -4.20 -5.55
N ASP A 21 4.12 -5.19 -6.19
CA ASP A 21 4.23 -5.41 -7.63
C ASP A 21 3.66 -4.23 -8.42
N THR A 22 2.53 -3.68 -7.99
CA THR A 22 1.89 -2.52 -8.64
C THR A 22 2.75 -1.26 -8.51
N ILE A 23 3.27 -0.97 -7.32
CA ILE A 23 4.23 0.13 -7.13
C ILE A 23 5.45 -0.06 -8.05
N ASN A 24 5.97 -1.28 -8.15
CA ASN A 24 7.12 -1.57 -9.00
C ASN A 24 6.80 -1.49 -10.50
N GLN A 25 5.57 -1.80 -10.93
CA GLN A 25 5.11 -1.57 -12.30
C GLN A 25 5.11 -0.07 -12.63
N HIS A 26 4.62 0.78 -11.73
CA HIS A 26 4.69 2.23 -11.89
C HIS A 26 6.13 2.73 -11.97
N ARG A 27 7.00 2.31 -11.05
CA ARG A 27 8.43 2.64 -11.05
C ARG A 27 9.12 2.23 -12.35
N ALA A 28 8.75 1.09 -12.92
CA ALA A 28 9.28 0.61 -14.20
C ALA A 28 8.93 1.54 -15.37
N THR A 29 7.80 2.27 -15.33
CA THR A 29 7.46 3.27 -16.36
C THR A 29 8.47 4.43 -16.43
N LEU A 30 9.21 4.66 -15.34
CA LEU A 30 10.28 5.65 -15.24
C LEU A 30 11.68 5.03 -15.37
N GLY A 31 11.79 3.71 -15.56
CA GLY A 31 13.06 3.00 -15.56
C GLY A 31 13.75 2.93 -14.20
N LEU A 32 13.01 3.07 -13.10
CA LEU A 32 13.55 3.02 -11.74
C LEU A 32 13.75 1.58 -11.25
N PRO A 33 14.76 1.31 -10.39
CA PRO A 33 14.89 0.01 -9.74
C PRO A 33 13.65 -0.35 -8.91
N PRO A 34 13.25 -1.63 -8.86
CA PRO A 34 12.16 -2.06 -8.01
C PRO A 34 12.51 -1.89 -6.53
N LEU A 35 11.52 -1.54 -5.71
CA LEU A 35 11.58 -1.62 -4.27
C LEU A 35 11.50 -3.09 -3.85
N ALA A 36 12.29 -3.47 -2.85
CA ALA A 36 12.14 -4.76 -2.19
C ALA A 36 10.85 -4.76 -1.34
N ARG A 37 10.21 -5.92 -1.22
CA ARG A 37 9.12 -6.12 -0.26
C ARG A 37 9.70 -6.13 1.15
N TRP A 38 9.20 -5.27 2.03
CA TRP A 38 9.63 -5.17 3.42
C TRP A 38 8.70 -5.98 4.33
N THR A 39 8.80 -7.30 4.25
CA THR A 39 7.91 -8.22 4.97
C THR A 39 7.92 -8.03 6.49
N GLU A 40 9.05 -7.61 7.06
CA GLU A 40 9.18 -7.44 8.51
C GLU A 40 8.30 -6.31 9.08
N ALA A 41 7.86 -5.36 8.25
CA ALA A 41 7.00 -4.25 8.68
C ALA A 41 5.52 -4.43 8.30
N GLU A 42 5.14 -5.46 7.54
CA GLU A 42 3.75 -5.61 7.06
C GLU A 42 2.75 -5.76 8.21
N SER A 43 3.07 -6.54 9.24
CA SER A 43 2.20 -6.65 10.43
C SER A 43 2.04 -5.33 11.16
N CYS A 44 3.06 -4.47 11.16
CA CYS A 44 2.97 -3.14 11.76
C CYS A 44 2.14 -2.20 10.87
N SER A 45 2.33 -2.26 9.54
CA SER A 45 1.50 -1.51 8.59
C SER A 45 0.03 -1.93 8.61
N ASP A 46 -0.29 -3.18 8.95
CA ASP A 46 -1.66 -3.64 9.20
C ASP A 46 -2.25 -2.95 10.43
N GLU A 47 -1.47 -2.82 11.52
CA GLU A 47 -1.87 -2.11 12.74
C GLU A 47 -2.06 -0.60 12.50
N GLU A 48 -1.21 0.03 11.68
CA GLU A 48 -1.40 1.42 11.25
C GLU A 48 -2.69 1.57 10.42
N SER A 49 -2.96 0.63 9.51
CA SER A 49 -4.18 0.63 8.71
C SER A 49 -5.44 0.51 9.59
N GLU A 50 -5.38 -0.33 10.62
CA GLU A 50 -6.46 -0.47 11.60
C GLU A 50 -6.63 0.81 12.44
N SER A 51 -5.53 1.36 12.95
CA SER A 51 -5.52 2.59 13.75
C SER A 51 -6.13 3.76 12.98
N ASP A 52 -5.65 4.00 11.77
CA ASP A 52 -6.00 5.16 10.98
C ASP A 52 -7.43 5.03 10.44
N GLY A 53 -7.86 3.80 10.08
CA GLY A 53 -9.25 3.53 9.75
C GLY A 53 -10.22 3.65 10.93
N ASN A 54 -9.83 3.24 12.15
CA ASN A 54 -10.66 3.41 13.35
C ASN A 54 -10.82 4.87 13.77
N THR A 55 -9.77 5.69 13.55
CA THR A 55 -9.77 7.11 13.91
C THR A 55 -10.29 8.01 12.80
N GLY A 56 -10.30 7.53 11.54
CA GLY A 56 -10.57 8.34 10.36
C GLY A 56 -9.50 9.38 10.05
N GLN A 57 -8.30 9.22 10.64
CA GLN A 57 -7.20 10.16 10.51
C GLN A 57 -6.06 9.51 9.71
N ALA A 58 -5.87 9.97 8.48
CA ALA A 58 -4.70 9.58 7.69
C ALA A 58 -3.41 10.05 8.37
N HIS A 59 -2.38 9.21 8.31
CA HIS A 59 -1.07 9.38 8.95
C HIS A 59 -1.16 9.53 10.47
N GLY A 60 -2.19 8.95 11.09
CA GLY A 60 -2.41 9.00 12.54
C GLY A 60 -1.38 8.19 13.31
N ALA A 61 -0.96 7.07 12.73
CA ALA A 61 0.05 6.16 13.30
C ALA A 61 1.45 6.31 12.67
N PHE A 62 1.63 7.24 11.71
CA PHE A 62 2.89 7.42 10.98
C PHE A 62 4.12 7.52 11.90
N GLY A 63 5.14 6.75 11.54
CA GLY A 63 6.42 6.61 12.24
C GLY A 63 6.47 5.42 13.19
N ALA A 64 5.36 4.69 13.38
CA ALA A 64 5.32 3.54 14.28
C ALA A 64 6.12 2.34 13.75
N CYS A 65 6.27 2.22 12.42
CA CYS A 65 6.91 1.08 11.77
C CYS A 65 8.32 1.36 11.25
N ASP A 66 8.98 2.45 11.67
CA ASP A 66 10.30 2.93 11.18
C ASP A 66 10.35 3.33 9.70
N GLU A 67 9.20 3.55 9.07
CA GLU A 67 9.08 4.10 7.73
C GLU A 67 9.54 5.56 7.66
N ARG A 68 9.93 5.99 6.46
CA ARG A 68 10.41 7.35 6.17
C ARG A 68 9.46 8.14 5.30
N ALA A 69 8.44 7.48 4.77
CA ALA A 69 7.32 8.04 4.06
C ALA A 69 6.18 7.01 4.02
N GLN A 70 4.97 7.49 3.83
CA GLN A 70 3.77 6.68 3.84
C GLN A 70 2.78 7.19 2.79
N ASN A 71 2.13 6.26 2.10
CA ASN A 71 0.93 6.53 1.32
C ASN A 71 -0.24 5.74 1.92
N GLU A 72 -1.47 6.24 1.72
CA GLU A 72 -2.66 5.58 2.26
C GLU A 72 -3.86 5.55 1.30
N CYS A 73 -4.59 4.44 1.36
CA CYS A 73 -5.84 4.18 0.65
C CYS A 73 -6.99 4.12 1.67
N PRO A 74 -7.62 5.25 2.04
CA PRO A 74 -8.62 5.29 3.10
C PRO A 74 -10.00 4.82 2.61
N GLY A 75 -10.58 3.81 3.29
CA GLY A 75 -11.99 3.45 3.16
C GLY A 75 -12.44 2.92 1.79
N TRP A 76 -11.57 2.22 1.07
CA TRP A 76 -11.90 1.67 -0.25
C TRP A 76 -12.81 0.45 -0.15
N ASN A 77 -13.75 0.31 -1.10
CA ASN A 77 -14.65 -0.84 -1.13
C ASN A 77 -13.97 -2.08 -1.74
N GLY A 78 -14.32 -3.25 -1.21
CA GLY A 78 -13.97 -4.54 -1.79
C GLY A 78 -12.74 -5.17 -1.14
N PRO A 79 -12.43 -6.44 -1.46
CA PRO A 79 -11.27 -7.09 -0.87
C PRO A 79 -9.96 -6.35 -1.24
N PRO A 80 -8.94 -6.40 -0.37
CA PRO A 80 -7.63 -5.77 -0.59
C PRO A 80 -7.07 -5.93 -2.01
N GLU A 81 -7.17 -7.13 -2.60
CA GLU A 81 -6.63 -7.43 -3.93
C GLU A 81 -7.36 -6.70 -5.07
N SER A 82 -8.62 -6.30 -4.85
CA SER A 82 -9.41 -5.58 -5.86
C SER A 82 -9.26 -4.07 -5.77
N MET A 83 -8.99 -3.55 -4.57
CA MET A 83 -8.94 -2.11 -4.31
C MET A 83 -7.55 -1.51 -4.48
N ILE A 84 -6.49 -2.30 -4.21
CA ILE A 84 -5.14 -1.72 -4.10
C ILE A 84 -4.61 -1.20 -5.43
N VAL A 85 -4.89 -1.90 -6.53
CA VAL A 85 -4.44 -1.49 -7.87
C VAL A 85 -5.03 -0.14 -8.30
N PRO A 86 -6.37 0.06 -8.29
CA PRO A 86 -6.92 1.37 -8.65
C PRO A 86 -6.56 2.48 -7.67
N CYS A 87 -6.36 2.18 -6.37
CA CYS A 87 -5.87 3.19 -5.43
C CYS A 87 -4.45 3.67 -5.78
N LEU A 88 -3.51 2.74 -5.98
CA LEU A 88 -2.12 3.07 -6.36
C LEU A 88 -2.05 3.77 -7.72
N GLN A 89 -2.95 3.43 -8.65
CA GLN A 89 -3.06 4.14 -9.92
C GLN A 89 -3.46 5.60 -9.70
N ALA A 90 -4.45 5.89 -8.84
CA ALA A 90 -4.87 7.26 -8.55
C ALA A 90 -3.74 8.09 -7.90
N MET A 91 -2.98 7.48 -6.98
CA MET A 91 -1.77 8.07 -6.40
C MET A 91 -0.69 8.36 -7.44
N TRP A 92 -0.51 7.45 -8.41
CA TRP A 92 0.43 7.64 -9.49
C TRP A 92 -0.02 8.74 -10.48
N ASP A 93 -1.33 8.84 -10.72
CA ASP A 93 -1.94 9.82 -11.61
C ASP A 93 -1.84 11.27 -11.08
N GLU A 94 -1.49 11.46 -9.81
CA GLU A 94 -1.05 12.77 -9.28
C GLU A 94 0.13 13.35 -10.07
N GLY A 95 0.96 12.47 -10.64
CA GLY A 95 2.06 12.83 -11.52
C GLY A 95 3.23 13.56 -10.82
N PRO A 96 4.30 13.86 -11.57
CA PRO A 96 5.47 14.53 -11.03
C PRO A 96 5.20 16.00 -10.67
N GLY A 97 5.84 16.47 -9.61
CA GLY A 97 5.86 17.88 -9.22
C GLY A 97 6.64 18.09 -7.92
N GLU A 98 6.90 19.36 -7.57
CA GLU A 98 7.63 19.71 -6.33
C GLU A 98 6.69 19.95 -5.13
N ASP A 99 5.41 20.22 -5.39
CA ASP A 99 4.41 20.47 -4.35
C ASP A 99 3.96 19.14 -3.71
N PHE A 100 4.55 18.82 -2.56
CA PHE A 100 4.26 17.58 -1.85
C PHE A 100 2.78 17.43 -1.47
N ASN A 101 2.04 18.52 -1.28
CA ASN A 101 0.60 18.43 -0.97
C ASN A 101 -0.25 17.97 -2.17
N LYS A 102 0.29 18.04 -3.38
CA LYS A 102 -0.41 17.65 -4.62
C LYS A 102 0.13 16.37 -5.25
N HIS A 103 1.41 16.09 -5.02
CA HIS A 103 2.15 15.02 -5.69
C HIS A 103 2.79 14.05 -4.69
N GLY A 104 2.49 14.17 -3.39
CA GLY A 104 3.18 13.44 -2.33
C GLY A 104 3.19 11.93 -2.54
N HIS A 105 2.07 11.35 -2.99
CA HIS A 105 2.00 9.91 -3.19
C HIS A 105 2.86 9.46 -4.37
N TYR A 106 2.80 10.18 -5.50
CA TYR A 106 3.69 9.96 -6.63
C TYR A 106 5.17 10.12 -6.25
N ILE A 107 5.51 11.15 -5.48
CA ILE A 107 6.87 11.44 -5.01
C ILE A 107 7.38 10.27 -4.15
N ASN A 108 6.57 9.77 -3.23
CA ASN A 108 6.93 8.64 -2.38
C ASN A 108 7.18 7.37 -3.22
N MET A 109 6.27 7.04 -4.15
CA MET A 109 6.38 5.85 -5.00
C MET A 109 7.55 5.91 -5.98
N SER A 110 7.87 7.10 -6.52
CA SER A 110 8.93 7.31 -7.51
C SER A 110 10.29 7.66 -6.88
N SER A 111 10.36 7.89 -5.57
CA SER A 111 11.60 8.26 -4.89
C SER A 111 12.70 7.21 -5.08
N THR A 112 13.92 7.67 -5.32
CA THR A 112 15.14 6.84 -5.32
C THR A 112 15.82 6.79 -3.96
N ALA A 113 15.28 7.50 -2.96
CA ALA A 113 15.81 7.49 -1.60
C ALA A 113 15.37 6.25 -0.80
N TYR A 114 14.28 5.61 -1.22
CA TYR A 114 13.76 4.38 -0.63
C TYR A 114 14.21 3.16 -1.43
N THR A 115 14.37 2.05 -0.72
CA THR A 115 14.83 0.76 -1.27
C THR A 115 13.83 -0.35 -1.04
N LYS A 116 12.87 -0.15 -0.13
CA LYS A 116 11.84 -1.15 0.18
C LYS A 116 10.52 -0.51 0.56
N VAL A 117 9.45 -1.29 0.45
CA VAL A 117 8.09 -0.90 0.84
C VAL A 117 7.37 -2.05 1.55
N ALA A 118 6.67 -1.74 2.64
CA ALA A 118 5.73 -2.64 3.30
C ALA A 118 4.31 -2.19 2.98
N CYS A 119 3.41 -3.11 2.65
CA CYS A 119 2.01 -2.80 2.41
C CYS A 119 1.16 -3.50 3.47
N GLY A 120 0.39 -2.72 4.23
CA GLY A 120 -0.54 -3.21 5.24
C GLY A 120 -1.99 -2.92 4.86
N PHE A 121 -2.91 -3.71 5.42
CA PHE A 121 -4.34 -3.66 5.14
C PHE A 121 -5.15 -3.95 6.40
N HIS A 122 -6.24 -3.22 6.58
CA HIS A 122 -7.30 -3.57 7.52
C HIS A 122 -8.65 -3.55 6.81
N THR A 123 -9.39 -4.65 6.86
CA THR A 123 -10.76 -4.76 6.32
C THR A 123 -11.78 -4.65 7.44
N PHE A 124 -12.63 -3.63 7.38
CA PHE A 124 -13.66 -3.37 8.37
C PHE A 124 -14.91 -4.26 8.16
N PRO A 125 -15.78 -4.41 9.19
CA PRO A 125 -16.99 -5.23 9.08
C PRO A 125 -17.97 -4.82 7.97
N ASP A 126 -17.92 -3.56 7.52
CA ASP A 126 -18.74 -3.06 6.41
C ASP A 126 -18.14 -3.36 5.02
N GLY A 127 -16.97 -3.99 4.97
CA GLY A 127 -16.27 -4.33 3.74
C GLY A 127 -15.42 -3.20 3.16
N SER A 128 -15.30 -2.07 3.87
CA SER A 128 -14.31 -1.03 3.55
C SER A 128 -12.91 -1.48 3.99
N VAL A 129 -11.89 -0.99 3.29
CA VAL A 129 -10.49 -1.33 3.54
C VAL A 129 -9.69 -0.05 3.68
N TRP A 130 -8.87 0.01 4.73
CA TRP A 130 -7.78 0.96 4.84
C TRP A 130 -6.48 0.24 4.47
N ALA A 131 -5.63 0.85 3.64
CA ALA A 131 -4.31 0.30 3.34
C ALA A 131 -3.23 1.35 3.46
N VAL A 132 -2.09 0.92 3.97
CA VAL A 132 -0.89 1.73 4.19
C VAL A 132 0.25 1.19 3.32
N GLN A 133 1.06 2.08 2.75
CA GLN A 133 2.30 1.74 2.03
C GLN A 133 3.47 2.50 2.66
N ASN A 134 4.30 1.78 3.41
CA ASN A 134 5.41 2.30 4.20
C ASN A 134 6.74 2.16 3.47
N PHE A 135 7.38 3.28 3.15
CA PHE A 135 8.62 3.33 2.37
C PHE A 135 9.86 3.50 3.25
N ARG A 136 10.95 2.80 2.93
CA ARG A 136 12.21 2.89 3.68
C ARG A 136 13.47 2.81 2.83
#